data_AF-A0A9X6Q3J3-F1
#
_entry.id   AF-A0A9X6Q3J3-F1
#
_cell.length_a   1.000
_cell.length_b   1.000
_cell.length_c   1.000
_cell.angle_alpha   90.00
_cell.angle_beta   90.00
_cell.angle_gamma   90.00
#
_symmetry.space_group_name_H-M   'P 1'
#
loop_
_entity.id
_entity.type
_entity.pdbx_description
1 polymer ?
#
loop_
_entity_poly.entity_id
_entity_poly.type
_entity_poly.pdbx_seq_one_letter_code
_entity_poly.pdbx_strand_id
1 'polypeptide(L)'
;MDRELSLIEFNKTIEGNKSAFLCGNGFSINFDWDFGSIFDRLYSAHKELLYNSLYSTKGSALFNKKCKQNYNNLKQRLRYVSEADLYKIFEDALLFAESMKKCPILIEELLELNMVDNLVFKLSQIDILNQICDIGSTKGVRFVNIEYWPVLIYFYFTIKKINPSYYTFPDKNSFIDSVKIGDISNISFEGGNDLIEKVLLNGFTIYYRLLFSIAIFAKGKAIDISLLSNIDLLNQNTINELLEKFDSLITLNYDHILENLTGRDITHLHGEFVKEKKEFVHNQSLGLDCNYGHISFSDILIGDFFVLKNKSNVVSHLASKKSYVNKPIDLVSSKIDKIIRNNRINTFVLFGMSIANDQHILRSIMVAFYEEKIKNPRIIYCYFNEEEKNIFSEQYNLCITFSEDLNKYVDGIEVNYMKTQYILNSYFIKNVLIDKVVN
;
A
#
# COMPACT_ATOMS: atom_id res chain seq x y z
N MET A 1 23.01 16.54 9.92
CA MET A 1 23.85 17.25 8.91
C MET A 1 23.84 16.32 7.71
N ASP A 2 22.98 16.64 6.77
CA ASP A 2 22.52 15.73 5.71
C ASP A 2 23.60 15.60 4.64
N ARG A 3 24.16 14.41 4.45
CA ARG A 3 25.26 14.17 3.50
C ARG A 3 24.74 13.50 2.23
N GLU A 4 25.06 14.10 1.09
CA GLU A 4 24.83 13.50 -0.23
C GLU A 4 26.03 12.61 -0.60
N LEU A 5 25.75 11.38 -1.02
CA LEU A 5 26.75 10.38 -1.37
C LEU A 5 27.00 10.39 -2.88
N SER A 6 28.27 10.26 -3.26
CA SER A 6 28.63 9.77 -4.59
C SER A 6 28.39 8.27 -4.72
N LEU A 7 28.36 7.75 -5.95
CA LEU A 7 28.21 6.31 -6.20
C LEU A 7 29.31 5.47 -5.54
N ILE A 8 30.56 5.97 -5.52
CA ILE A 8 31.70 5.29 -4.91
C ILE A 8 31.50 5.20 -3.40
N GLU A 9 31.08 6.30 -2.77
CA GLU A 9 30.79 6.33 -1.33
C GLU A 9 29.58 5.47 -0.98
N PHE A 10 28.55 5.45 -1.80
CA PHE A 10 27.39 4.56 -1.65
C PHE A 10 27.83 3.09 -1.65
N ASN A 11 28.58 2.65 -2.66
CA ASN A 11 29.08 1.28 -2.76
C ASN A 11 29.95 0.89 -1.56
N LYS A 12 30.90 1.75 -1.18
CA LYS A 12 31.75 1.54 -0.01
C LYS A 12 30.93 1.45 1.28
N THR A 13 29.84 2.21 1.36
CA THR A 13 28.96 2.24 2.52
C THR A 13 28.19 0.94 2.65
N ILE A 14 27.56 0.44 1.58
CA ILE A 14 26.78 -0.80 1.63
C ILE A 14 27.67 -2.04 1.83
N GLU A 15 28.86 -2.08 1.20
CA GLU A 15 29.81 -3.20 1.32
C GLU A 15 30.50 -3.25 2.68
N GLY A 16 30.70 -2.09 3.32
CA GLY A 16 31.31 -1.99 4.65
C GLY A 16 30.35 -2.21 5.82
N ASN A 17 29.06 -2.44 5.57
CA ASN A 17 28.01 -2.51 6.58
C ASN A 17 27.06 -3.68 6.35
N LYS A 18 26.25 -3.99 7.37
CA LYS A 18 25.16 -4.97 7.23
C LYS A 18 23.92 -4.25 6.72
N SER A 19 23.61 -4.48 5.45
CA SER A 19 22.76 -3.59 4.66
C SER A 19 21.50 -4.28 4.17
N ALA A 20 20.35 -3.63 4.35
CA ALA A 20 19.09 -4.04 3.75
C ALA A 20 18.70 -3.10 2.61
N PHE A 21 18.27 -3.68 1.48
CA PHE A 21 17.63 -2.96 0.39
C PHE A 21 16.12 -3.04 0.57
N LEU A 22 15.47 -1.90 0.77
CA LEU A 22 14.02 -1.77 0.88
C LEU A 22 13.52 -0.94 -0.30
N CYS A 23 12.72 -1.55 -1.17
CA CYS A 23 12.17 -0.87 -2.34
C CYS A 23 10.65 -0.68 -2.30
N GLY A 24 10.20 0.40 -2.94
CA GLY A 24 8.78 0.68 -3.23
C GLY A 24 8.50 0.72 -4.74
N ASN A 25 7.34 1.25 -5.12
CA ASN A 25 6.88 1.27 -6.53
C ASN A 25 7.91 1.89 -7.48
N GLY A 26 8.70 2.86 -7.02
CA GLY A 26 9.75 3.51 -7.81
C GLY A 26 10.82 2.55 -8.33
N PHE A 27 10.96 1.34 -7.77
CA PHE A 27 11.77 0.27 -8.34
C PHE A 27 11.07 -0.43 -9.51
N SER A 28 9.86 -0.94 -9.30
CA SER A 28 9.10 -1.72 -10.28
C SER A 28 8.75 -0.94 -11.54
N ILE A 29 8.49 0.38 -11.44
CA ILE A 29 8.20 1.23 -12.62
C ILE A 29 9.35 1.30 -13.63
N ASN A 30 10.60 1.02 -13.23
CA ASN A 30 11.71 0.97 -14.17
C ASN A 30 11.60 -0.22 -15.12
N PHE A 31 10.92 -1.29 -14.70
CA PHE A 31 10.70 -2.50 -15.48
C PHE A 31 9.42 -2.42 -16.32
N ASP A 32 8.37 -1.79 -15.79
CA ASP A 32 7.11 -1.60 -16.53
C ASP A 32 6.26 -0.45 -15.98
N TRP A 33 5.80 0.43 -16.87
CA TRP A 33 4.97 1.57 -16.50
C TRP A 33 3.57 1.17 -15.99
N ASP A 34 3.12 -0.06 -16.26
CA ASP A 34 1.85 -0.57 -15.72
C ASP A 34 1.78 -0.50 -14.19
N PHE A 35 2.91 -0.54 -13.50
CA PHE A 35 2.98 -0.37 -12.03
C PHE A 35 2.82 1.10 -11.59
N GLY A 36 3.04 2.06 -12.49
CA GLY A 36 2.78 3.50 -12.27
C GLY A 36 1.38 3.95 -12.72
N SER A 37 0.78 3.24 -13.69
CA SER A 37 -0.51 3.59 -14.33
C SER A 37 -1.65 2.61 -13.99
N ILE A 38 -1.71 2.13 -12.73
CA ILE A 38 -2.70 1.13 -12.28
C ILE A 38 -4.14 1.54 -12.66
N PHE A 39 -4.45 2.84 -12.56
CA PHE A 39 -5.78 3.39 -12.81
C PHE A 39 -6.24 3.26 -14.28
N ASP A 40 -5.31 3.27 -15.24
CA ASP A 40 -5.62 3.15 -16.68
C ASP A 40 -6.06 1.72 -17.06
N ARG A 41 -5.82 0.75 -16.18
CA ARG A 41 -6.12 -0.66 -16.41
C ARG A 41 -7.35 -1.14 -15.67
N LEU A 42 -8.03 -0.25 -14.94
CA LEU A 42 -9.18 -0.58 -14.09
C LEU A 42 -10.31 -1.26 -14.84
N TYR A 43 -10.68 -0.80 -16.03
CA TYR A 43 -11.77 -1.44 -16.76
C TYR A 43 -11.40 -2.84 -17.26
N SER A 44 -10.14 -3.05 -17.64
CA SER A 44 -9.65 -4.39 -17.99
C SER A 44 -9.66 -5.32 -16.77
N ALA A 45 -9.19 -4.84 -15.62
CA ALA A 45 -9.20 -5.58 -14.36
C ALA A 45 -10.62 -5.87 -13.86
N HIS A 46 -11.56 -4.96 -14.08
CA HIS A 46 -12.97 -5.16 -13.79
C HIS A 46 -13.55 -6.34 -14.58
N LYS A 47 -13.28 -6.41 -15.89
CA LYS A 47 -13.72 -7.53 -16.73
C LYS A 47 -13.13 -8.85 -16.22
N GLU A 48 -11.83 -8.88 -15.95
CA GLU A 48 -11.17 -10.06 -15.36
C GLU A 48 -11.78 -10.45 -14.00
N LEU A 49 -12.09 -9.48 -13.14
CA LEU A 49 -12.77 -9.73 -11.87
C LEU A 49 -14.11 -10.42 -12.08
N LEU A 50 -14.93 -9.95 -13.02
CA LEU A 50 -16.26 -10.53 -13.23
C LEU A 50 -16.19 -12.01 -13.61
N TYR A 51 -15.28 -12.37 -14.51
CA TYR A 51 -15.19 -13.72 -15.08
C TYR A 51 -14.30 -14.68 -14.30
N ASN A 52 -13.17 -14.19 -13.80
CA ASN A 52 -12.05 -15.04 -13.37
C ASN A 52 -11.69 -14.87 -11.88
N SER A 53 -12.25 -13.86 -11.17
CA SER A 53 -11.98 -13.73 -9.73
C SER A 53 -12.70 -14.78 -8.90
N LEU A 54 -12.00 -15.24 -7.86
CA LEU A 54 -12.54 -16.08 -6.81
C LEU A 54 -12.57 -15.30 -5.49
N TYR A 55 -13.77 -15.20 -4.92
CA TYR A 55 -13.96 -14.77 -3.54
C TYR A 55 -14.64 -15.88 -2.75
N SER A 56 -14.01 -16.31 -1.66
CA SER A 56 -14.59 -17.34 -0.79
C SER A 56 -14.33 -17.06 0.67
N THR A 57 -15.20 -17.60 1.52
CA THR A 57 -15.15 -17.38 2.97
C THR A 57 -15.20 -18.69 3.73
N LYS A 58 -14.49 -18.75 4.85
CA LYS A 58 -14.41 -19.93 5.72
C LYS A 58 -14.39 -19.50 7.20
N GLY A 59 -15.46 -18.83 7.62
CA GLY A 59 -15.75 -18.46 9.01
C GLY A 59 -17.06 -19.09 9.50
N SER A 60 -17.70 -18.46 10.49
CA SER A 60 -19.03 -18.86 10.98
C SER A 60 -20.11 -18.71 9.90
N ALA A 61 -21.25 -19.39 10.05
CA ALA A 61 -22.36 -19.29 9.09
C ALA A 61 -22.83 -17.84 8.89
N LEU A 62 -22.92 -17.07 9.97
CA LEU A 62 -23.27 -15.65 9.94
C LEU A 62 -22.20 -14.81 9.23
N PHE A 63 -20.91 -15.03 9.53
CA PHE A 63 -19.81 -14.34 8.87
C PHE A 63 -19.81 -14.59 7.36
N ASN A 64 -19.92 -15.87 6.97
CA ASN A 64 -19.94 -16.27 5.58
C ASN A 64 -21.16 -15.66 4.85
N LYS A 65 -22.32 -15.63 5.51
CA LYS A 65 -23.54 -15.02 4.97
C LYS A 65 -23.36 -13.52 4.75
N LYS A 66 -22.88 -12.77 5.75
CA LYS A 66 -22.65 -11.32 5.64
C LYS A 66 -21.74 -10.99 4.46
N CYS A 67 -20.55 -11.59 4.45
CA CYS A 67 -19.55 -11.38 3.42
C CYS A 67 -20.07 -11.69 2.01
N LYS A 68 -20.70 -12.85 1.83
CA LYS A 68 -21.24 -13.27 0.52
C LYS A 68 -22.39 -12.37 0.06
N GLN A 69 -23.31 -11.99 0.96
CA GLN A 69 -24.42 -11.10 0.61
C GLN A 69 -23.90 -9.73 0.17
N ASN A 70 -23.02 -9.12 0.97
CA ASN A 70 -22.43 -7.83 0.68
C ASN A 70 -21.67 -7.81 -0.67
N TYR A 71 -20.77 -8.78 -0.88
CA TYR A 71 -19.99 -8.86 -2.11
C TYR A 71 -20.84 -9.19 -3.35
N ASN A 72 -21.72 -10.20 -3.27
CA ASN A 72 -22.48 -10.66 -4.44
C ASN A 72 -23.47 -9.60 -4.95
N ASN A 73 -24.11 -8.85 -4.05
CA ASN A 73 -25.03 -7.77 -4.45
C ASN A 73 -24.29 -6.67 -5.21
N LEU A 74 -23.12 -6.28 -4.73
CA LEU A 74 -22.30 -5.30 -5.44
C LEU A 74 -21.79 -5.86 -6.78
N LYS A 75 -21.23 -7.08 -6.79
CA LYS A 75 -20.74 -7.71 -8.03
C LYS A 75 -21.86 -7.78 -9.09
N GLN A 76 -23.08 -8.07 -8.67
CA GLN A 76 -24.25 -8.07 -9.55
C GLN A 76 -24.58 -6.66 -10.07
N ARG A 77 -24.57 -5.63 -9.20
CA ARG A 77 -24.81 -4.24 -9.59
C ARG A 77 -23.80 -3.76 -10.63
N LEU A 78 -22.53 -4.14 -10.46
CA LEU A 78 -21.42 -3.72 -11.31
C LEU A 78 -21.22 -4.61 -12.54
N ARG A 79 -22.02 -5.66 -12.74
CA ARG A 79 -21.79 -6.66 -13.80
C ARG A 79 -21.79 -6.08 -15.22
N TYR A 80 -22.58 -5.04 -15.46
CA TYR A 80 -22.80 -4.48 -16.80
C TYR A 80 -22.45 -3.00 -16.89
N VAL A 81 -21.58 -2.51 -15.99
CA VAL A 81 -21.14 -1.11 -16.04
C VAL A 81 -20.26 -0.88 -17.26
N SER A 82 -20.47 0.25 -17.93
CA SER A 82 -19.53 0.68 -18.95
C SER A 82 -18.22 1.13 -18.32
N GLU A 83 -17.19 1.31 -19.15
CA GLU A 83 -15.93 1.91 -18.71
C GLU A 83 -16.17 3.28 -18.08
N ALA A 84 -16.93 4.14 -18.75
CA ALA A 84 -17.30 5.47 -18.24
C ALA A 84 -18.01 5.40 -16.88
N ASP A 85 -18.95 4.45 -16.70
CA ASP A 85 -19.66 4.28 -15.42
C ASP A 85 -18.73 3.80 -14.30
N LEU A 86 -17.73 2.96 -14.61
CA LEU A 86 -16.74 2.52 -13.62
C LEU A 86 -15.86 3.69 -13.18
N TYR A 87 -15.37 4.51 -14.12
CA TYR A 87 -14.58 5.70 -13.80
C TYR A 87 -15.42 6.74 -13.04
N LYS A 88 -16.70 6.88 -13.40
CA LYS A 88 -17.65 7.77 -12.72
C LYS A 88 -17.80 7.47 -11.23
N ILE A 89 -17.63 6.21 -10.79
CA ILE A 89 -17.63 5.88 -9.35
C ILE A 89 -16.54 6.69 -8.61
N PHE A 90 -15.37 6.88 -9.19
CA PHE A 90 -14.29 7.64 -8.55
C PHE A 90 -14.46 9.15 -8.71
N GLU A 91 -15.07 9.62 -9.81
CA GLU A 91 -15.49 11.01 -9.97
C GLU A 91 -16.55 11.40 -8.91
N ASP A 92 -17.55 10.53 -8.70
CA ASP A 92 -18.54 10.70 -7.66
C ASP A 92 -17.92 10.58 -6.25
N ALA A 93 -16.88 9.77 -6.07
CA ALA A 93 -16.12 9.71 -4.82
C ALA A 93 -15.45 11.06 -4.51
N LEU A 94 -14.88 11.73 -5.52
CA LEU A 94 -14.33 13.08 -5.37
C LEU A 94 -15.44 14.09 -5.01
N LEU A 95 -16.60 14.03 -5.65
CA LEU A 95 -17.74 14.90 -5.29
C LEU A 95 -18.18 14.70 -3.83
N PHE A 96 -18.18 13.45 -3.36
CA PHE A 96 -18.43 13.14 -1.96
C PHE A 96 -17.36 13.72 -1.03
N ALA A 97 -16.09 13.54 -1.36
CA ALA A 97 -14.98 14.13 -0.63
C ALA A 97 -15.09 15.67 -0.52
N GLU A 98 -15.33 16.34 -1.66
CA GLU A 98 -15.48 17.80 -1.71
C GLU A 98 -16.69 18.29 -0.90
N SER A 99 -17.80 17.55 -0.91
CA SER A 99 -18.99 17.92 -0.12
C SER A 99 -18.69 17.96 1.39
N MET A 100 -17.85 17.05 1.88
CA MET A 100 -17.42 17.04 3.28
C MET A 100 -16.48 18.22 3.55
N LYS A 101 -15.50 18.45 2.66
CA LYS A 101 -14.57 19.59 2.77
C LYS A 101 -15.28 20.95 2.75
N LYS A 102 -16.38 21.08 2.01
CA LYS A 102 -17.23 22.28 1.94
C LYS A 102 -18.16 22.47 3.14
N CYS A 103 -18.21 21.51 4.08
CA CYS A 103 -19.02 21.59 5.29
C CYS A 103 -18.12 21.57 6.55
N PRO A 104 -17.53 22.71 6.95
CA PRO A 104 -16.63 22.75 8.11
C PRO A 104 -17.24 22.23 9.40
N ILE A 105 -18.53 22.50 9.63
CA ILE A 105 -19.28 22.03 10.80
C ILE A 105 -19.25 20.50 10.91
N LEU A 106 -19.33 19.78 9.78
CA LEU A 106 -19.22 18.33 9.77
C LEU A 106 -17.84 17.87 10.23
N ILE A 107 -16.79 18.50 9.72
CA ILE A 107 -15.41 18.15 10.06
C ILE A 107 -15.13 18.42 11.55
N GLU A 108 -15.62 19.54 12.07
CA GLU A 108 -15.54 19.90 13.49
C GLU A 108 -16.24 18.86 14.36
N GLU A 109 -17.49 18.50 14.06
CA GLU A 109 -18.22 17.48 14.83
C GLU A 109 -17.54 16.11 14.77
N LEU A 110 -17.00 15.71 13.61
CA LEU A 110 -16.24 14.45 13.48
C LEU A 110 -14.98 14.42 14.36
N LEU A 111 -14.30 15.55 14.51
CA LEU A 111 -13.15 15.70 15.40
C LEU A 111 -13.57 15.68 16.88
N GLU A 112 -14.60 16.45 17.24
CA GLU A 112 -15.12 16.53 18.62
C GLU A 112 -15.60 15.17 19.14
N LEU A 113 -16.26 14.38 18.27
CA LEU A 113 -16.73 13.04 18.59
C LEU A 113 -15.63 11.97 18.53
N ASN A 114 -14.36 12.35 18.32
CA ASN A 114 -13.21 11.45 18.16
C ASN A 114 -13.45 10.36 17.09
N MET A 115 -14.12 10.73 16.01
CA MET A 115 -14.40 9.82 14.89
C MET A 115 -13.37 9.89 13.77
N VAL A 116 -12.35 10.74 13.93
CA VAL A 116 -11.21 10.85 13.01
C VAL A 116 -9.99 10.27 13.70
N ASP A 117 -9.38 9.25 13.09
CA ASP A 117 -8.10 8.76 13.55
C ASP A 117 -6.99 9.76 13.16
N ASN A 118 -6.18 10.14 14.15
CA ASN A 118 -5.00 10.98 14.00
C ASN A 118 -3.75 10.19 14.37
N LEU A 119 -2.74 10.19 13.50
CA LEU A 119 -1.44 9.61 13.80
C LEU A 119 -0.62 10.59 14.63
N VAL A 120 0.26 10.05 15.47
CA VAL A 120 1.11 10.85 16.40
C VAL A 120 2.01 11.84 15.65
N PHE A 121 2.28 11.59 14.37
CA PHE A 121 3.05 12.44 13.47
C PHE A 121 2.18 13.34 12.57
N LYS A 122 0.97 13.69 13.03
CA LYS A 122 0.08 14.70 12.43
C LYS A 122 -0.49 14.38 11.04
N LEU A 123 -0.53 13.10 10.65
CA LEU A 123 -1.32 12.65 9.51
C LEU A 123 -2.66 12.09 10.03
N SER A 124 -3.77 12.56 9.48
CA SER A 124 -5.13 12.18 9.85
C SER A 124 -5.92 11.64 8.66
N GLN A 125 -7.09 11.05 8.93
CA GLN A 125 -8.03 10.71 7.86
C GLN A 125 -8.53 11.96 7.11
N ILE A 126 -8.57 13.12 7.77
CA ILE A 126 -8.91 14.40 7.13
C ILE A 126 -7.80 14.84 6.16
N ASP A 127 -6.52 14.57 6.46
CA ASP A 127 -5.43 14.91 5.56
C ASP A 127 -5.50 14.06 4.28
N ILE A 128 -5.86 12.77 4.39
CA ILE A 128 -6.14 11.93 3.23
C ILE A 128 -7.33 12.50 2.43
N LEU A 129 -8.42 12.90 3.11
CA LEU A 129 -9.57 13.53 2.48
C LEU A 129 -9.17 14.80 1.69
N ASN A 130 -8.34 15.65 2.30
CA ASN A 130 -7.85 16.87 1.67
C ASN A 130 -6.98 16.55 0.45
N GLN A 131 -6.09 15.56 0.53
CA GLN A 131 -5.29 15.13 -0.60
C GLN A 131 -6.13 14.57 -1.76
N ILE A 132 -7.20 13.82 -1.48
CA ILE A 132 -8.16 13.38 -2.50
C ILE A 132 -8.74 14.60 -3.21
N CYS A 133 -9.21 15.60 -2.46
CA CYS A 133 -9.78 16.82 -3.03
C CYS A 133 -8.73 17.57 -3.85
N ASP A 134 -7.56 17.84 -3.28
CA ASP A 134 -6.57 18.72 -3.89
C ASP A 134 -6.00 18.09 -5.18
N ILE A 135 -5.66 16.79 -5.16
CA ILE A 135 -5.17 16.09 -6.35
C ILE A 135 -6.32 15.84 -7.34
N GLY A 136 -7.48 15.41 -6.85
CA GLY A 136 -8.63 15.10 -7.68
C GLY A 136 -9.13 16.30 -8.47
N SER A 137 -9.24 17.47 -7.85
CA SER A 137 -9.72 18.69 -8.52
C SER A 137 -8.66 19.34 -9.42
N THR A 138 -7.35 19.15 -9.16
CA THR A 138 -6.28 19.79 -9.94
C THR A 138 -5.71 18.92 -11.06
N LYS A 139 -5.54 17.61 -10.82
CA LYS A 139 -4.93 16.66 -11.76
C LYS A 139 -5.95 15.64 -12.30
N GLY A 140 -7.05 15.42 -11.59
CA GLY A 140 -8.08 14.42 -11.94
C GLY A 140 -7.97 13.15 -11.11
N VAL A 141 -9.07 12.38 -11.03
CA VAL A 141 -9.21 11.21 -10.15
C VAL A 141 -8.20 10.09 -10.43
N ARG A 142 -7.66 10.02 -11.66
CA ARG A 142 -6.66 9.01 -12.04
C ARG A 142 -5.30 9.20 -11.35
N PHE A 143 -5.03 10.42 -10.88
CA PHE A 143 -3.77 10.77 -10.21
C PHE A 143 -3.87 10.70 -8.69
N VAL A 144 -5.08 10.53 -8.14
CA VAL A 144 -5.27 10.30 -6.70
C VAL A 144 -4.69 8.93 -6.37
N ASN A 145 -3.90 8.85 -5.29
CA ASN A 145 -3.38 7.58 -4.82
C ASN A 145 -4.54 6.60 -4.61
N ILE A 146 -4.46 5.45 -5.26
CA ILE A 146 -5.50 4.42 -5.21
C ILE A 146 -5.85 4.08 -3.77
N GLU A 147 -4.85 4.03 -2.89
CA GLU A 147 -5.00 3.67 -1.49
C GLU A 147 -5.85 4.65 -0.67
N TYR A 148 -6.15 5.84 -1.18
CA TYR A 148 -6.90 6.85 -0.42
C TYR A 148 -8.41 6.64 -0.48
N TRP A 149 -8.94 6.07 -1.58
CA TRP A 149 -10.39 5.93 -1.77
C TRP A 149 -11.14 5.23 -0.64
N PRO A 150 -10.60 4.15 -0.01
CA PRO A 150 -11.29 3.48 1.08
C PRO A 150 -11.56 4.35 2.32
N VAL A 151 -10.82 5.45 2.53
CA VAL A 151 -11.09 6.38 3.65
C VAL A 151 -12.51 6.96 3.55
N LEU A 152 -13.03 7.13 2.33
CA LEU A 152 -14.38 7.66 2.10
C LEU A 152 -15.46 6.65 2.51
N ILE A 153 -15.18 5.35 2.46
CA ILE A 153 -16.10 4.31 2.96
C ILE A 153 -16.24 4.44 4.48
N TYR A 154 -15.13 4.70 5.18
CA TYR A 154 -15.14 4.99 6.61
C TYR A 154 -15.97 6.24 6.90
N PHE A 155 -15.69 7.37 6.23
CA PHE A 155 -16.45 8.61 6.42
C PHE A 155 -17.95 8.44 6.15
N TYR A 156 -18.34 7.67 5.12
CA TYR A 156 -19.75 7.36 4.88
C TYR A 156 -20.44 6.74 6.10
N PHE A 157 -19.83 5.71 6.71
CA PHE A 157 -20.41 5.06 7.88
C PHE A 157 -20.39 5.94 9.13
N THR A 158 -19.36 6.75 9.27
CA THR A 158 -19.23 7.71 10.37
C THR A 158 -20.32 8.78 10.31
N ILE A 159 -20.53 9.40 9.14
CA ILE A 159 -21.58 10.40 8.93
C ILE A 159 -22.97 9.78 9.11
N LYS A 160 -23.18 8.55 8.63
CA LYS A 160 -24.43 7.82 8.85
C LYS A 160 -24.69 7.55 10.33
N LYS A 161 -23.64 7.37 11.14
CA LYS A 161 -23.74 7.12 12.59
C LYS A 161 -24.12 8.38 13.37
N ILE A 162 -23.53 9.53 13.04
CA ILE A 162 -23.87 10.81 13.70
C ILE A 162 -25.23 11.34 13.21
N ASN A 163 -25.58 11.06 11.94
CA ASN A 163 -26.83 11.46 11.29
C ASN A 163 -27.15 12.96 11.47
N PRO A 164 -26.27 13.84 10.97
CA PRO A 164 -26.35 15.28 11.22
C PRO A 164 -27.47 15.90 10.36
N SER A 165 -28.28 16.79 10.94
CA SER A 165 -29.37 17.45 10.21
C SER A 165 -28.88 18.51 9.20
N TYR A 166 -27.65 18.99 9.34
CA TYR A 166 -27.07 20.08 8.56
C TYR A 166 -26.22 19.60 7.36
N TYR A 167 -25.97 18.30 7.23
CA TYR A 167 -25.23 17.73 6.11
C TYR A 167 -26.08 16.70 5.38
N THR A 168 -26.10 16.81 4.05
CA THR A 168 -26.79 15.87 3.17
C THR A 168 -25.76 15.25 2.23
N PHE A 169 -25.79 13.92 2.12
CA PHE A 169 -24.96 13.21 1.15
C PHE A 169 -25.29 13.70 -0.28
N PRO A 170 -24.29 13.80 -1.18
CA PRO A 170 -24.54 14.14 -2.57
C PRO A 170 -25.59 13.22 -3.23
N ASP A 171 -26.54 13.82 -3.94
CA ASP A 171 -27.59 13.10 -4.66
C ASP A 171 -27.03 12.34 -5.86
N LYS A 172 -27.62 11.17 -6.15
CA LYS A 172 -27.28 10.32 -7.32
C LYS A 172 -25.78 10.01 -7.45
N ASN A 173 -25.13 9.77 -6.32
CA ASN A 173 -23.71 9.52 -6.22
C ASN A 173 -23.40 8.01 -6.28
N SER A 174 -22.78 7.56 -7.37
CA SER A 174 -22.54 6.13 -7.63
C SER A 174 -21.52 5.49 -6.69
N PHE A 175 -20.60 6.26 -6.09
CA PHE A 175 -19.73 5.78 -5.02
C PHE A 175 -20.53 5.43 -3.78
N ILE A 176 -21.33 6.38 -3.28
CA ILE A 176 -22.17 6.19 -2.10
C ILE A 176 -23.16 5.04 -2.32
N ASP A 177 -23.75 4.95 -3.52
CA ASP A 177 -24.65 3.85 -3.86
C ASP A 177 -23.94 2.49 -3.86
N SER A 178 -22.70 2.43 -4.33
CA SER A 178 -21.87 1.21 -4.27
C SER A 178 -21.58 0.80 -2.83
N VAL A 179 -21.26 1.77 -1.95
CA VAL A 179 -21.07 1.51 -0.51
C VAL A 179 -22.36 1.01 0.15
N LYS A 180 -23.51 1.62 -0.15
CA LYS A 180 -24.84 1.19 0.35
C LYS A 180 -25.17 -0.25 -0.07
N ILE A 181 -25.00 -0.56 -1.36
CA ILE A 181 -25.27 -1.90 -1.91
C ILE A 181 -24.31 -2.93 -1.29
N GLY A 182 -23.07 -2.52 -1.02
CA GLY A 182 -22.08 -3.31 -0.30
C GLY A 182 -22.36 -3.52 1.18
N ASP A 183 -23.37 -2.88 1.78
CA ASP A 183 -23.75 -3.00 3.21
C ASP A 183 -25.19 -3.52 3.39
N ILE A 184 -25.65 -4.41 2.49
CA ILE A 184 -27.04 -4.90 2.50
C ILE A 184 -27.33 -5.88 3.64
N SER A 185 -26.31 -6.57 4.17
CA SER A 185 -26.49 -7.53 5.25
C SER A 185 -26.55 -6.85 6.63
N ASN A 186 -27.69 -6.98 7.30
CA ASN A 186 -27.92 -6.48 8.67
C ASN A 186 -27.23 -7.30 9.78
N ILE A 187 -26.50 -8.37 9.45
CA ILE A 187 -25.73 -9.16 10.42
C ILE A 187 -24.65 -8.27 11.05
N SER A 188 -24.47 -8.34 12.37
CA SER A 188 -23.44 -7.63 13.13
C SER A 188 -22.82 -8.58 14.15
N PHE A 189 -21.50 -8.46 14.39
CA PHE A 189 -20.77 -9.34 15.31
C PHE A 189 -20.44 -8.67 16.64
N GLU A 190 -20.28 -7.35 16.65
CA GLU A 190 -20.02 -6.56 17.86
C GLU A 190 -21.06 -5.44 18.02
N GLY A 191 -22.19 -5.74 18.69
CA GLY A 191 -23.10 -4.73 19.22
C GLY A 191 -23.63 -3.67 18.23
N GLY A 192 -23.61 -3.91 16.92
CA GLY A 192 -24.19 -3.04 15.88
C GLY A 192 -23.36 -1.84 15.42
N ASN A 193 -22.27 -1.49 16.12
CA ASN A 193 -21.70 -0.12 16.05
C ASN A 193 -20.20 0.00 15.74
N ASP A 194 -19.52 -1.11 15.43
CA ASP A 194 -18.12 -1.06 15.01
C ASP A 194 -18.00 -0.59 13.55
N LEU A 195 -17.34 0.56 13.36
CA LEU A 195 -17.05 1.14 12.05
C LEU A 195 -16.05 0.26 11.29
N ILE A 196 -15.13 -0.42 12.00
CA ILE A 196 -14.12 -1.27 11.39
C ILE A 196 -14.80 -2.48 10.73
N GLU A 197 -15.69 -3.17 11.44
CA GLU A 197 -16.50 -4.25 10.86
C GLU A 197 -17.23 -3.79 9.59
N LYS A 198 -17.89 -2.61 9.64
CA LYS A 198 -18.64 -2.08 8.50
C LYS A 198 -17.74 -1.83 7.30
N VAL A 199 -16.57 -1.25 7.48
CA VAL A 199 -15.62 -1.00 6.37
C VAL A 199 -15.03 -2.32 5.85
N LEU A 200 -14.51 -3.19 6.73
CA LEU A 200 -13.80 -4.41 6.33
C LEU A 200 -14.71 -5.43 5.63
N LEU A 201 -15.98 -5.50 6.03
CA LEU A 201 -16.94 -6.46 5.49
C LEU A 201 -17.90 -5.84 4.46
N ASN A 202 -17.69 -4.58 4.07
CA ASN A 202 -18.43 -3.95 3.00
C ASN A 202 -18.07 -4.61 1.65
N GLY A 203 -19.10 -4.88 0.84
CA GLY A 203 -18.95 -5.48 -0.48
C GLY A 203 -18.08 -4.63 -1.41
N PHE A 204 -18.16 -3.31 -1.33
CA PHE A 204 -17.34 -2.38 -2.11
C PHE A 204 -15.89 -2.37 -1.69
N THR A 205 -15.59 -2.48 -0.40
CA THR A 205 -14.22 -2.72 0.08
C THR A 205 -13.64 -4.02 -0.48
N ILE A 206 -14.40 -5.13 -0.41
CA ILE A 206 -13.94 -6.44 -0.93
C ILE A 206 -13.71 -6.38 -2.44
N TYR A 207 -14.66 -5.78 -3.17
CA TYR A 207 -14.57 -5.61 -4.61
C TYR A 207 -13.41 -4.70 -5.02
N TYR A 208 -13.20 -3.60 -4.30
CA TYR A 208 -12.08 -2.68 -4.47
C TYR A 208 -10.75 -3.42 -4.33
N ARG A 209 -10.58 -4.23 -3.28
CA ARG A 209 -9.37 -5.04 -3.07
C ARG A 209 -9.12 -5.99 -4.24
N LEU A 210 -10.14 -6.73 -4.68
CA LEU A 210 -10.05 -7.60 -5.86
C LEU A 210 -9.67 -6.82 -7.12
N LEU A 211 -10.34 -5.69 -7.38
CA LEU A 211 -10.18 -4.90 -8.59
C LEU A 211 -8.74 -4.39 -8.72
N PHE A 212 -8.22 -3.76 -7.67
CA PHE A 212 -6.88 -3.19 -7.72
C PHE A 212 -5.78 -4.25 -7.60
N SER A 213 -5.98 -5.35 -6.87
CA SER A 213 -5.03 -6.48 -6.90
C SER A 213 -4.94 -7.09 -8.31
N ILE A 214 -6.06 -7.26 -9.02
CA ILE A 214 -6.07 -7.76 -10.40
C ILE A 214 -5.44 -6.73 -11.36
N ALA A 215 -5.69 -5.44 -11.15
CA ALA A 215 -5.03 -4.39 -11.92
C ALA A 215 -3.51 -4.46 -11.72
N ILE A 216 -3.02 -4.48 -10.49
CA ILE A 216 -1.59 -4.59 -10.17
C ILE A 216 -0.98 -5.88 -10.73
N PHE A 217 -1.70 -7.00 -10.65
CA PHE A 217 -1.25 -8.29 -11.21
C PHE A 217 -0.90 -8.20 -12.70
N ALA A 218 -1.56 -7.28 -13.43
CA ALA A 218 -1.15 -6.84 -14.76
C ALA A 218 -0.99 -7.99 -15.76
N LYS A 219 -1.96 -8.92 -15.76
CA LYS A 219 -1.99 -10.10 -16.63
C LYS A 219 -0.73 -10.99 -16.49
N GLY A 220 -0.15 -11.07 -15.30
CA GLY A 220 1.00 -11.91 -15.01
C GLY A 220 2.32 -11.15 -14.90
N LYS A 221 2.39 -9.89 -15.36
CA LYS A 221 3.60 -9.05 -15.24
C LYS A 221 4.12 -8.95 -13.81
N ALA A 222 3.24 -8.95 -12.81
CA ALA A 222 3.66 -8.92 -11.41
C ALA A 222 4.41 -10.19 -10.95
N ILE A 223 4.34 -11.31 -11.66
CA ILE A 223 4.94 -12.59 -11.23
C ILE A 223 5.85 -13.24 -12.27
N ASP A 224 5.92 -12.67 -13.46
CA ASP A 224 6.66 -13.17 -14.62
C ASP A 224 7.40 -12.00 -15.27
N ILE A 225 8.69 -11.90 -14.96
CA ILE A 225 9.55 -10.80 -15.40
C ILE A 225 9.71 -10.74 -16.93
N SER A 226 9.49 -11.86 -17.63
CA SER A 226 9.60 -11.93 -19.08
C SER A 226 8.53 -11.13 -19.82
N LEU A 227 7.44 -10.78 -19.12
CA LEU A 227 6.35 -9.98 -19.66
C LEU A 227 6.56 -8.46 -19.50
N LEU A 228 7.63 -8.04 -18.81
CA LEU A 228 7.84 -6.62 -18.48
C LEU A 228 8.40 -5.86 -19.69
N SER A 229 7.79 -4.72 -19.99
CA SER A 229 8.01 -4.00 -21.25
C SER A 229 9.44 -3.49 -21.42
N ASN A 230 10.15 -3.18 -20.32
CA ASN A 230 11.52 -2.67 -20.36
C ASN A 230 12.58 -3.75 -20.08
N ILE A 231 12.21 -5.02 -19.88
CA ILE A 231 13.16 -6.05 -19.41
C ILE A 231 14.36 -6.23 -20.34
N ASP A 232 14.15 -6.04 -21.65
CA ASP A 232 15.19 -6.15 -22.67
C ASP A 232 16.11 -4.91 -22.73
N LEU A 233 15.69 -3.78 -22.18
CA LEU A 233 16.51 -2.56 -22.09
C LEU A 233 17.41 -2.56 -20.85
N LEU A 234 17.07 -3.40 -19.86
CA LEU A 234 17.72 -3.47 -18.58
C LEU A 234 18.86 -4.50 -18.57
N ASN A 235 19.96 -4.15 -17.90
CA ASN A 235 21.06 -5.07 -17.65
C ASN A 235 20.80 -5.86 -16.36
N GLN A 236 20.08 -6.96 -16.49
CA GLN A 236 19.69 -7.82 -15.35
C GLN A 236 20.89 -8.28 -14.53
N ASN A 237 22.04 -8.55 -15.16
CA ASN A 237 23.24 -9.00 -14.47
C ASN A 237 23.76 -7.92 -13.53
N THR A 238 23.89 -6.66 -13.98
CA THR A 238 24.40 -5.58 -13.13
C THR A 238 23.38 -5.15 -12.07
N ILE A 239 22.08 -5.28 -12.35
CA ILE A 239 21.05 -5.10 -11.32
C ILE A 239 21.22 -6.17 -10.23
N ASN A 240 21.39 -7.45 -10.61
CA ASN A 240 21.61 -8.52 -9.65
C ASN A 240 22.92 -8.32 -8.87
N GLU A 241 24.02 -7.93 -9.52
CA GLU A 241 25.29 -7.59 -8.86
C GLU A 241 25.13 -6.49 -7.80
N LEU A 242 24.29 -5.47 -8.06
CA LEU A 242 23.95 -4.47 -7.05
C LEU A 242 23.17 -5.09 -5.88
N LEU A 243 22.14 -5.89 -6.17
CA LEU A 243 21.26 -6.49 -5.16
C LEU A 243 22.00 -7.54 -4.30
N GLU A 244 22.99 -8.22 -4.85
CA GLU A 244 23.86 -9.17 -4.13
C GLU A 244 24.70 -8.51 -3.03
N LYS A 245 24.95 -7.20 -3.12
CA LYS A 245 25.68 -6.45 -2.07
C LYS A 245 24.88 -6.29 -0.77
N PHE A 246 23.59 -6.59 -0.77
CA PHE A 246 22.72 -6.44 0.39
C PHE A 246 22.48 -7.77 1.11
N ASP A 247 22.60 -7.77 2.43
CA ASP A 247 22.32 -8.92 3.29
C ASP A 247 20.83 -9.28 3.31
N SER A 248 19.94 -8.33 3.04
CA SER A 248 18.49 -8.55 3.01
C SER A 248 17.82 -7.72 1.93
N LEU A 249 16.84 -8.33 1.25
CA LEU A 249 16.02 -7.69 0.24
C LEU A 249 14.57 -7.64 0.75
N ILE A 250 13.98 -6.45 0.67
CA ILE A 250 12.66 -6.15 1.22
C ILE A 250 11.90 -5.32 0.19
N THR A 251 10.61 -5.56 0.07
CA THR A 251 9.75 -4.80 -0.82
C THR A 251 8.44 -4.40 -0.14
N LEU A 252 7.97 -3.20 -0.48
CA LEU A 252 6.61 -2.73 -0.20
C LEU A 252 5.63 -3.12 -1.30
N ASN A 253 6.15 -3.58 -2.44
CA ASN A 253 5.36 -3.96 -3.60
C ASN A 253 4.90 -5.40 -3.47
N TYR A 254 3.95 -5.75 -4.33
CA TYR A 254 3.33 -7.07 -4.36
C TYR A 254 3.93 -7.98 -5.44
N ASP A 255 4.72 -7.40 -6.35
CA ASP A 255 5.33 -8.09 -7.50
C ASP A 255 6.59 -8.88 -7.11
N HIS A 256 6.90 -9.90 -7.90
CA HIS A 256 8.00 -10.83 -7.67
C HIS A 256 9.23 -10.48 -8.52
N ILE A 257 9.46 -9.18 -8.81
CA ILE A 257 10.57 -8.77 -9.68
C ILE A 257 11.91 -9.10 -9.01
N LEU A 258 12.05 -8.83 -7.70
CA LEU A 258 13.29 -9.09 -6.97
C LEU A 258 13.62 -10.59 -6.90
N GLU A 259 12.63 -11.44 -6.68
CA GLU A 259 12.73 -12.90 -6.68
C GLU A 259 13.21 -13.39 -8.04
N ASN A 260 12.59 -12.91 -9.11
CA ASN A 260 12.91 -13.33 -10.47
C ASN A 260 14.31 -12.86 -10.91
N LEU A 261 14.78 -11.70 -10.42
CA LEU A 261 16.13 -11.20 -10.72
C LEU A 261 17.22 -11.93 -9.94
N THR A 262 16.98 -12.20 -8.66
CA THR A 262 18.04 -12.61 -7.72
C THR A 262 17.98 -14.08 -7.34
N GLY A 263 16.82 -14.73 -7.48
CA GLY A 263 16.57 -16.07 -6.96
C GLY A 263 16.62 -16.17 -5.42
N ARG A 264 16.62 -15.04 -4.71
CA ARG A 264 16.70 -14.96 -3.24
C ARG A 264 15.32 -14.84 -2.61
N ASP A 265 15.23 -15.24 -1.35
CA ASP A 265 14.06 -14.95 -0.51
C ASP A 265 13.93 -13.44 -0.27
N ILE A 266 12.76 -12.88 -0.55
CA ILE A 266 12.43 -11.47 -0.34
C ILE A 266 11.38 -11.35 0.75
N THR A 267 11.51 -10.33 1.61
CA THR A 267 10.43 -10.03 2.55
C THR A 267 9.46 -9.01 1.95
N HIS A 268 8.23 -9.45 1.69
CA HIS A 268 7.11 -8.57 1.36
C HIS A 268 6.47 -8.00 2.63
N LEU A 269 6.50 -6.68 2.79
CA LEU A 269 5.89 -6.03 3.95
C LEU A 269 4.36 -5.92 3.81
N HIS A 270 3.86 -5.66 2.60
CA HIS A 270 2.42 -5.47 2.32
C HIS A 270 1.70 -6.68 1.71
N GLY A 271 2.32 -7.86 1.70
CA GLY A 271 1.77 -9.07 1.07
C GLY A 271 2.28 -9.28 -0.37
N GLU A 272 1.94 -10.41 -0.98
CA GLU A 272 2.51 -10.86 -2.26
C GLU A 272 1.49 -11.63 -3.11
N PHE A 273 1.84 -11.95 -4.36
CA PHE A 273 1.03 -12.83 -5.22
C PHE A 273 1.46 -14.28 -5.09
N VAL A 274 0.64 -15.12 -4.47
CA VAL A 274 0.99 -16.52 -4.23
C VAL A 274 0.40 -17.44 -5.30
N LYS A 275 1.28 -18.14 -6.04
CA LYS A 275 0.89 -19.10 -7.09
C LYS A 275 0.38 -20.42 -6.51
N GLU A 276 -0.65 -20.98 -7.14
CA GLU A 276 -1.22 -22.32 -6.92
C GLU A 276 -1.62 -22.63 -5.47
N LYS A 277 -1.94 -21.60 -4.69
CA LYS A 277 -2.35 -21.74 -3.30
C LYS A 277 -3.58 -20.91 -3.02
N LYS A 278 -4.56 -21.55 -2.37
CA LYS A 278 -5.72 -20.86 -1.84
C LYS A 278 -5.48 -20.51 -0.37
N GLU A 279 -5.30 -19.23 -0.10
CA GLU A 279 -5.03 -18.74 1.25
C GLU A 279 -6.27 -18.07 1.84
N PHE A 280 -6.39 -18.11 3.16
CA PHE A 280 -7.42 -17.38 3.89
C PHE A 280 -6.77 -16.40 4.85
N VAL A 281 -7.19 -15.15 4.78
CA VAL A 281 -6.79 -14.07 5.69
C VAL A 281 -8.07 -13.47 6.27
N HIS A 282 -8.17 -13.47 7.60
CA HIS A 282 -9.41 -13.12 8.30
C HIS A 282 -10.64 -13.87 7.76
N ASN A 283 -10.49 -15.17 7.54
CA ASN A 283 -11.49 -16.11 7.01
C ASN A 283 -11.99 -15.77 5.61
N GLN A 284 -11.30 -14.89 4.88
CA GLN A 284 -11.61 -14.49 3.52
C GLN A 284 -10.47 -14.92 2.58
N SER A 285 -10.82 -15.38 1.40
CA SER A 285 -9.88 -15.79 0.37
C SER A 285 -10.21 -15.03 -0.91
N LEU A 286 -9.24 -14.26 -1.39
CA LEU A 286 -9.28 -13.44 -2.59
C LEU A 286 -8.24 -13.99 -3.56
N GLY A 287 -8.64 -14.27 -4.79
CA GLY A 287 -7.74 -14.75 -5.83
C GLY A 287 -8.29 -14.59 -7.25
N LEU A 288 -7.47 -14.99 -8.21
CA LEU A 288 -7.76 -14.94 -9.66
C LEU A 288 -7.30 -16.25 -10.29
N ASP A 289 -8.19 -16.88 -11.05
CA ASP A 289 -7.83 -18.03 -11.89
C ASP A 289 -7.36 -17.52 -13.26
N CYS A 290 -6.16 -17.89 -13.67
CA CYS A 290 -5.57 -17.45 -14.94
C CYS A 290 -4.67 -18.54 -15.53
N ASN A 291 -3.94 -18.20 -16.60
CA ASN A 291 -3.02 -19.14 -17.27
C ASN A 291 -1.84 -19.59 -16.37
N TYR A 292 -1.58 -18.87 -15.27
CA TYR A 292 -0.61 -19.24 -14.23
C TYR A 292 -1.25 -20.05 -13.09
N GLY A 293 -2.43 -20.63 -13.35
CA GLY A 293 -3.29 -21.28 -12.37
C GLY A 293 -3.93 -20.30 -11.39
N HIS A 294 -4.15 -20.77 -10.17
CA HIS A 294 -4.77 -19.94 -9.14
C HIS A 294 -3.76 -18.99 -8.50
N ILE A 295 -4.00 -17.69 -8.59
CA ILE A 295 -3.19 -16.66 -7.93
C ILE A 295 -3.94 -16.13 -6.72
N SER A 296 -3.43 -16.39 -5.53
CA SER A 296 -3.92 -15.76 -4.29
C SER A 296 -3.27 -14.40 -4.10
N PHE A 297 -4.07 -13.46 -3.60
CA PHE A 297 -3.61 -12.16 -3.11
C PHE A 297 -4.38 -11.79 -1.84
N SER A 298 -4.67 -12.80 -1.02
CA SER A 298 -5.51 -12.63 0.18
C SER A 298 -4.83 -11.78 1.26
N ASP A 299 -3.50 -11.81 1.33
CA ASP A 299 -2.67 -11.07 2.29
C ASP A 299 -2.18 -9.70 1.77
N ILE A 300 -2.48 -9.34 0.52
CA ILE A 300 -2.21 -8.01 -0.02
C ILE A 300 -3.00 -6.95 0.76
N LEU A 301 -2.26 -5.98 1.29
CA LEU A 301 -2.73 -4.83 2.08
C LEU A 301 -2.92 -3.60 1.19
N ILE A 302 -3.97 -3.61 0.37
CA ILE A 302 -4.33 -2.47 -0.47
C ILE A 302 -5.44 -1.63 0.15
N GLY A 303 -5.20 -0.32 0.28
CA GLY A 303 -6.15 0.65 0.81
C GLY A 303 -5.55 1.59 1.85
N ASP A 304 -6.41 2.33 2.55
CA ASP A 304 -5.98 3.42 3.42
C ASP A 304 -5.14 2.91 4.59
N PHE A 305 -4.24 3.77 5.07
CA PHE A 305 -3.35 3.41 6.16
C PHE A 305 -4.11 2.98 7.43
N PHE A 306 -5.18 3.68 7.78
CA PHE A 306 -5.86 3.56 9.06
C PHE A 306 -6.61 2.23 9.19
N VAL A 307 -7.52 1.95 8.26
CA VAL A 307 -8.40 0.79 8.34
C VAL A 307 -7.79 -0.42 7.63
N LEU A 308 -7.36 -0.27 6.37
CA LEU A 308 -6.99 -1.41 5.54
C LEU A 308 -5.55 -1.87 5.69
N LYS A 309 -4.57 -0.97 5.87
CA LYS A 309 -3.18 -1.40 6.12
C LYS A 309 -2.91 -1.70 7.59
N ASN A 310 -3.39 -0.87 8.51
CA ASN A 310 -3.10 -1.02 9.94
C ASN A 310 -4.12 -1.92 10.65
N LYS A 311 -5.37 -1.45 10.85
CA LYS A 311 -6.37 -2.19 11.63
C LYS A 311 -6.65 -3.59 11.06
N SER A 312 -6.78 -3.73 9.74
CA SER A 312 -6.98 -5.03 9.07
C SER A 312 -5.81 -6.00 9.27
N ASN A 313 -4.56 -5.50 9.26
CA ASN A 313 -3.39 -6.34 9.52
C ASN A 313 -3.39 -6.87 10.96
N VAL A 314 -3.72 -6.00 11.93
CA VAL A 314 -3.89 -6.40 13.34
C VAL A 314 -4.98 -7.46 13.50
N VAL A 315 -6.17 -7.22 12.91
CA VAL A 315 -7.28 -8.18 12.94
C VAL A 315 -6.85 -9.52 12.31
N SER A 316 -6.15 -9.48 11.19
CA SER A 316 -5.67 -10.67 10.47
C SER A 316 -4.64 -11.44 11.30
N HIS A 317 -3.70 -10.75 11.94
CA HIS A 317 -2.70 -11.34 12.85
C HIS A 317 -3.35 -12.01 14.06
N LEU A 318 -4.35 -11.37 14.67
CA LEU A 318 -5.10 -11.97 15.78
C LEU A 318 -5.94 -13.16 15.32
N ALA A 319 -6.56 -13.06 14.14
CA ALA A 319 -7.35 -14.14 13.54
C ALA A 319 -6.49 -15.35 13.14
N SER A 320 -5.24 -15.14 12.71
CA SER A 320 -4.31 -16.23 12.38
C SER A 320 -3.83 -17.00 13.61
N LYS A 321 -3.76 -16.35 14.78
CA LYS A 321 -3.42 -17.04 16.04
C LYS A 321 -4.55 -17.92 16.57
N LYS A 322 -5.80 -17.64 16.18
CA LYS A 322 -7.00 -18.30 16.73
C LYS A 322 -7.60 -19.37 15.82
N SER A 323 -7.17 -19.45 14.56
CA SER A 323 -7.81 -20.29 13.55
C SER A 323 -6.78 -21.02 12.71
N TYR A 324 -6.92 -22.34 12.61
CA TYR A 324 -6.13 -23.18 11.69
C TYR A 324 -6.45 -22.93 10.21
N VAL A 325 -7.52 -22.19 9.92
CA VAL A 325 -7.92 -21.83 8.55
C VAL A 325 -7.08 -20.69 8.01
N ASN A 326 -6.75 -19.73 8.86
CA ASN A 326 -6.07 -18.51 8.44
C ASN A 326 -4.58 -18.76 8.26
N LYS A 327 -4.00 -18.23 7.18
CA LYS A 327 -2.55 -18.15 7.00
C LYS A 327 -1.94 -17.38 8.19
N PRO A 328 -0.78 -17.80 8.71
CA PRO A 328 -0.02 -16.98 9.65
C PRO A 328 0.31 -15.61 9.03
N ILE A 329 -0.10 -14.53 9.71
CA ILE A 329 0.22 -13.17 9.31
C ILE A 329 1.07 -12.56 10.42
N ASP A 330 2.25 -12.05 10.08
CA ASP A 330 3.07 -11.23 10.97
C ASP A 330 2.73 -9.75 10.78
N LEU A 331 2.82 -8.98 11.88
CA LEU A 331 2.77 -7.53 11.81
C LEU A 331 3.97 -6.99 11.03
N VAL A 332 3.80 -5.88 10.32
CA VAL A 332 4.86 -5.23 9.53
C VAL A 332 6.08 -4.90 10.39
N SER A 333 5.88 -4.33 11.59
CA SER A 333 6.94 -4.02 12.53
C SER A 333 7.72 -5.28 12.93
N SER A 334 7.03 -6.37 13.26
CA SER A 334 7.67 -7.64 13.63
C SER A 334 8.49 -8.26 12.50
N LYS A 335 8.14 -8.04 11.23
CA LYS A 335 8.96 -8.47 10.08
C LYS A 335 10.29 -7.68 10.06
N ILE A 336 10.22 -6.37 10.23
CA ILE A 336 11.40 -5.47 10.26
C ILE A 336 12.31 -5.81 11.45
N ASP A 337 11.74 -6.02 12.65
CA ASP A 337 12.49 -6.43 13.84
C ASP A 337 13.27 -7.73 13.59
N LYS A 338 12.62 -8.75 13.02
CA LYS A 338 13.24 -10.04 12.70
C LYS A 338 14.39 -9.87 11.71
N ILE A 339 14.24 -9.04 10.68
CA ILE A 339 15.29 -8.79 9.69
C ILE A 339 16.51 -8.14 10.34
N ILE A 340 16.28 -7.08 11.12
CA ILE A 340 17.36 -6.38 11.81
C ILE A 340 18.09 -7.31 12.77
N ARG A 341 17.35 -8.07 13.58
CA ARG A 341 17.93 -9.01 14.56
C ARG A 341 18.72 -10.14 13.89
N ASN A 342 18.09 -10.82 12.93
CA ASN A 342 18.65 -12.06 12.36
C ASN A 342 19.87 -11.77 11.48
N ASN A 343 19.84 -10.67 10.72
CA ASN A 343 20.90 -10.31 9.77
C ASN A 343 21.84 -9.23 10.32
N ARG A 344 21.59 -8.75 11.55
CA ARG A 344 22.34 -7.67 12.22
C ARG A 344 22.40 -6.40 11.37
N ILE A 345 21.31 -6.08 10.69
CA ILE A 345 21.23 -4.92 9.78
C ILE A 345 21.46 -3.65 10.59
N ASN A 346 22.37 -2.82 10.12
CA ASN A 346 22.61 -1.48 10.66
C ASN A 346 22.41 -0.37 9.61
N THR A 347 22.30 -0.73 8.33
CA THR A 347 22.11 0.22 7.24
C THR A 347 20.88 -0.16 6.42
N PHE A 348 19.92 0.76 6.29
CA PHE A 348 18.80 0.61 5.34
C PHE A 348 19.02 1.52 4.13
N VAL A 349 18.86 0.96 2.94
CA VAL A 349 18.76 1.72 1.69
C VAL A 349 17.31 1.72 1.23
N LEU A 350 16.72 2.91 1.16
CA LEU A 350 15.32 3.13 0.78
C LEU A 350 15.28 3.57 -0.69
N PHE A 351 14.77 2.71 -1.57
CA PHE A 351 14.78 2.95 -3.02
C PHE A 351 13.37 3.02 -3.62
N GLY A 352 13.01 4.16 -4.21
CA GLY A 352 11.72 4.30 -4.88
C GLY A 352 10.50 4.20 -3.96
N MET A 353 10.68 4.50 -2.67
CA MET A 353 9.63 4.51 -1.66
C MET A 353 9.01 5.90 -1.56
N SER A 354 7.67 5.99 -1.54
CA SER A 354 6.97 7.25 -1.33
C SER A 354 6.81 7.50 0.17
N ILE A 355 7.74 8.26 0.76
CA ILE A 355 7.73 8.48 2.21
C ILE A 355 6.44 9.13 2.70
N ALA A 356 5.72 9.91 1.88
CA ALA A 356 4.42 10.47 2.23
C ALA A 356 3.37 9.38 2.56
N ASN A 357 3.47 8.19 1.96
CA ASN A 357 2.56 7.07 2.16
C ASN A 357 3.11 6.02 3.15
N ASP A 358 4.44 5.89 3.22
CA ASP A 358 5.12 4.79 3.91
C ASP A 358 5.85 5.22 5.20
N GLN A 359 5.41 6.32 5.82
CA GLN A 359 5.98 6.87 7.08
C GLN A 359 6.05 5.83 8.21
N HIS A 360 5.05 4.96 8.27
CA HIS A 360 4.97 3.88 9.24
C HIS A 360 6.09 2.84 9.09
N ILE A 361 6.63 2.65 7.88
CA ILE A 361 7.78 1.79 7.60
C ILE A 361 9.04 2.43 8.16
N LEU A 362 9.27 3.74 7.91
CA LEU A 362 10.40 4.49 8.47
C LEU A 362 10.39 4.44 10.00
N ARG A 363 9.23 4.69 10.61
CA ARG A 363 9.08 4.60 12.08
C ARG A 363 9.37 3.19 12.60
N SER A 364 8.94 2.15 11.88
CA SER A 364 9.22 0.76 12.28
C SER A 364 10.71 0.45 12.24
N ILE A 365 11.44 0.97 11.24
CA ILE A 365 12.92 0.84 11.18
C ILE A 365 13.58 1.55 12.37
N MET A 366 13.18 2.80 12.66
CA MET A 366 13.71 3.58 13.79
C MET A 366 13.53 2.86 15.13
N VAL A 367 12.32 2.37 15.40
CA VAL A 367 12.01 1.62 16.62
C VAL A 367 12.82 0.32 16.68
N ALA A 368 12.85 -0.43 15.58
CA ALA A 368 13.57 -1.71 15.53
C ALA A 368 15.08 -1.55 15.77
N PHE A 369 15.71 -0.49 15.24
CA PHE A 369 17.11 -0.19 15.53
C PHE A 369 17.37 0.06 17.02
N TYR A 370 16.47 0.78 17.68
CA TYR A 370 16.58 1.04 19.12
C TYR A 370 16.37 -0.22 19.96
N GLU A 371 15.31 -0.97 19.70
CA GLU A 371 14.96 -2.20 20.45
C GLU A 371 16.07 -3.26 20.32
N GLU A 372 16.63 -3.42 19.12
CA GLU A 372 17.74 -4.33 18.83
C GLU A 372 19.12 -3.73 19.19
N LYS A 373 19.15 -2.53 19.76
CA LYS A 373 20.35 -1.82 20.26
C LYS A 373 21.47 -1.72 19.23
N ILE A 374 21.10 -1.42 17.99
CA ILE A 374 22.04 -1.29 16.88
C ILE A 374 22.98 -0.12 17.13
N LYS A 375 24.28 -0.33 16.89
CA LYS A 375 25.31 0.70 16.99
C LYS A 375 25.58 1.28 15.61
N ASN A 376 25.74 2.61 15.55
CA ASN A 376 25.95 3.37 14.32
C ASN A 376 24.89 3.08 13.23
N PRO A 377 23.60 3.16 13.56
CA PRO A 377 22.53 2.96 12.57
C PRO A 377 22.60 4.02 11.47
N ARG A 378 22.28 3.61 10.23
CA ARG A 378 22.27 4.46 9.05
C ARG A 378 21.04 4.23 8.19
N ILE A 379 20.52 5.32 7.62
CA ILE A 379 19.48 5.29 6.59
C ILE A 379 20.00 6.05 5.38
N ILE A 380 19.92 5.42 4.21
CA ILE A 380 20.24 6.04 2.92
C ILE A 380 18.93 6.16 2.14
N TYR A 381 18.50 7.40 1.86
CA TYR A 381 17.33 7.66 1.05
C TYR A 381 17.73 7.92 -0.41
N CYS A 382 17.28 7.07 -1.32
CA CYS A 382 17.45 7.25 -2.75
C CYS A 382 16.30 8.08 -3.30
N TYR A 383 16.58 9.32 -3.69
CA TYR A 383 15.58 10.28 -4.18
C TYR A 383 15.71 10.47 -5.69
N PHE A 384 14.62 10.74 -6.39
CA PHE A 384 14.63 11.01 -7.83
C PHE A 384 14.71 12.51 -8.12
N ASN A 385 14.04 13.35 -7.36
CA ASN A 385 14.08 14.80 -7.51
C ASN A 385 14.24 15.50 -6.14
N GLU A 386 14.65 16.78 -6.16
CA GLU A 386 14.91 17.52 -4.91
C GLU A 386 13.64 17.74 -4.07
N GLU A 387 12.45 17.73 -4.67
CA GLU A 387 11.18 17.80 -3.94
C GLU A 387 11.00 16.57 -3.05
N GLU A 388 11.23 15.36 -3.58
CA GLU A 388 11.19 14.10 -2.81
C GLU A 388 12.21 14.09 -1.67
N LYS A 389 13.41 14.63 -1.90
CA LYS A 389 14.45 14.76 -0.86
C LYS A 389 13.98 15.65 0.29
N ASN A 390 13.40 16.81 -0.05
CA ASN A 390 12.89 17.76 0.93
C ASN A 390 11.71 17.17 1.72
N ILE A 391 10.77 16.51 1.03
CA ILE A 391 9.65 15.81 1.67
C ILE A 391 10.18 14.74 2.62
N PHE A 392 11.19 13.95 2.22
CA PHE A 392 11.78 12.96 3.13
C PHE A 392 12.42 13.58 4.36
N SER A 393 13.22 14.64 4.20
CA SER A 393 13.86 15.33 5.34
C SER A 393 12.82 15.88 6.33
N GLU A 394 11.74 16.48 5.82
CA GLU A 394 10.63 16.96 6.64
C GLU A 394 9.94 15.80 7.38
N GLN A 395 9.54 14.76 6.64
CA GLN A 395 8.82 13.62 7.20
C GLN A 395 9.67 12.80 8.18
N TYR A 396 10.98 12.71 7.96
CA TYR A 396 11.91 12.07 8.88
C TYR A 396 11.81 12.69 10.26
N ASN A 397 11.86 14.03 10.34
CA ASN A 397 11.77 14.77 11.59
C ASN A 397 10.37 14.71 12.20
N LEU A 398 9.32 14.83 11.39
CA LEU A 398 7.92 14.73 11.87
C LEU A 398 7.61 13.35 12.45
N CYS A 399 8.30 12.30 11.98
CA CYS A 399 8.17 10.95 12.52
C CYS A 399 8.81 10.77 13.90
N ILE A 400 9.62 11.70 14.41
CA ILE A 400 10.29 11.57 15.71
C ILE A 400 9.36 12.07 16.82
N THR A 401 8.41 11.21 17.20
CA THR A 401 7.40 11.50 18.23
C THR A 401 7.31 10.36 19.26
N PHE A 402 8.46 9.82 19.63
CA PHE A 402 8.59 8.70 20.56
C PHE A 402 8.87 9.17 22.00
N SER A 403 9.22 8.23 22.88
CA SER A 403 9.77 8.53 24.21
C SER A 403 11.09 9.31 24.10
N GLU A 404 11.46 10.02 25.16
CA GLU A 404 12.69 10.84 25.20
C GLU A 404 13.95 10.04 24.86
N ASP A 405 14.09 8.84 25.42
CA ASP A 405 15.23 7.95 25.16
C ASP A 405 15.30 7.49 23.69
N LEU A 406 14.14 7.14 23.11
CA LEU A 406 14.08 6.70 21.71
C LEU A 406 14.32 7.87 20.76
N ASN A 407 13.77 9.07 21.04
CA ASN A 407 14.05 10.27 20.23
C ASN A 407 15.55 10.57 20.23
N LYS A 408 16.20 10.57 21.40
CA LYS A 408 17.64 10.79 21.51
C LYS A 408 18.48 9.76 20.73
N TYR A 409 18.03 8.50 20.68
CA TYR A 409 18.67 7.48 19.87
C TYR A 409 18.46 7.74 18.36
N VAL A 410 17.24 8.04 17.95
CA VAL A 410 16.86 8.28 16.55
C VAL A 410 17.55 9.52 15.97
N ASP A 411 17.73 10.57 16.77
CA ASP A 411 18.53 11.75 16.42
C ASP A 411 19.99 11.40 16.11
N GLY A 412 20.48 10.28 16.64
CA GLY A 412 21.82 9.75 16.38
C GLY A 412 21.93 8.85 15.13
N ILE A 413 20.83 8.55 14.44
CA ILE A 413 20.85 7.77 13.19
C ILE A 413 21.45 8.64 12.07
N GLU A 414 22.47 8.12 11.39
CA GLU A 414 23.07 8.82 10.25
C GLU A 414 22.14 8.75 9.04
N VAL A 415 21.67 9.91 8.55
CA VAL A 415 20.83 10.01 7.36
C VAL A 415 21.65 10.54 6.19
N ASN A 416 21.75 9.74 5.14
CA ASN A 416 22.45 10.06 3.90
C ASN A 416 21.49 10.02 2.72
N TYR A 417 21.85 10.74 1.65
CA TYR A 417 21.03 10.84 0.45
C TYR A 417 21.81 10.39 -0.78
N MET A 418 21.12 9.75 -1.72
CA MET A 418 21.69 9.30 -2.98
C MET A 418 20.74 9.63 -4.12
N LYS A 419 21.24 10.24 -5.20
CA LYS A 419 20.42 10.45 -6.41
C LYS A 419 20.18 9.11 -7.11
N THR A 420 18.91 8.78 -7.31
CA THR A 420 18.47 7.52 -7.92
C THR A 420 19.04 7.36 -9.33
N GLN A 421 19.17 8.45 -10.09
CA GLN A 421 19.73 8.43 -11.44
C GLN A 421 21.15 7.89 -11.49
N TYR A 422 21.98 8.13 -10.47
CA TYR A 422 23.33 7.57 -10.43
C TYR A 422 23.31 6.04 -10.31
N ILE A 423 22.36 5.48 -9.56
CA ILE A 423 22.17 4.02 -9.44
C ILE A 423 21.62 3.48 -10.76
N LEU A 424 20.57 4.09 -11.31
CA LEU A 424 19.94 3.65 -12.56
C LEU A 424 20.94 3.65 -13.73
N ASN A 425 21.69 4.73 -13.91
CA ASN A 425 22.66 4.85 -15.01
C ASN A 425 23.81 3.85 -14.89
N SER A 426 24.19 3.48 -13.66
CA SER A 426 25.35 2.60 -13.43
C SER A 426 24.97 1.12 -13.45
N TYR A 427 23.76 0.77 -13.01
CA TYR A 427 23.36 -0.62 -12.79
C TYR A 427 22.19 -1.08 -13.65
N PHE A 428 21.27 -0.20 -14.08
CA PHE A 428 20.05 -0.62 -14.77
C PHE A 428 20.18 -0.58 -16.28
N ILE A 429 20.77 0.49 -16.84
CA ILE A 429 20.79 0.70 -18.28
C ILE A 429 21.89 -0.17 -18.91
N LYS A 430 21.56 -0.96 -19.94
CA LYS A 430 22.59 -1.58 -20.79
C LYS A 430 23.45 -0.45 -21.37
N ASN A 431 24.77 -0.50 -21.18
CA ASN A 431 25.75 0.49 -21.67
C ASN A 431 25.76 0.65 -23.21
N VAL A 432 24.64 1.10 -23.76
CA VAL A 432 24.49 1.64 -25.10
C VAL A 432 24.23 3.11 -24.82
N LEU A 433 25.22 3.95 -25.14
CA LEU A 433 25.15 5.41 -25.08
C LEU A 433 23.77 5.89 -25.55
N ILE A 434 23.00 6.48 -24.64
CA ILE A 434 21.89 7.35 -25.02
C ILE A 434 22.12 8.74 -24.43
N ASP A 435 22.96 9.51 -25.11
CA ASP A 435 22.73 10.94 -25.25
C ASP A 435 21.35 11.12 -25.89
N LYS A 436 20.30 11.22 -25.04
CA LYS A 436 18.88 11.58 -25.28
C LYS A 436 17.86 10.65 -24.60
N VAL A 437 17.94 10.45 -23.29
CA VAL A 437 16.73 10.18 -22.47
C VAL A 437 16.88 10.87 -21.11
N VAL A 438 17.12 12.19 -21.13
CA VAL A 438 16.81 13.06 -19.99
C VAL A 438 16.35 14.39 -20.57
N ASN A 439 15.04 14.51 -20.76
CA ASN A 439 14.28 15.76 -20.76
C ASN A 439 12.85 15.41 -20.38
#